data_AF-A0A7G8INH2-F1
#
_entry.id   AF-A0A7G8INH2-F1
#
_cell.length_a   1.000
_cell.length_b   1.000
_cell.length_c   1.000
_cell.angle_alpha   90.00
_cell.angle_beta   90.00
_cell.angle_gamma   90.00
#
_symmetry.space_group_name_H-M   'P 1'
#
loop_
_entity.id
_entity.type
_entity.pdbx_description
1 polymer ?
#
loop_
_entity_poly.entity_id
_entity_poly.type
_entity_poly.pdbx_seq_one_letter_code
_entity_poly.pdbx_strand_id
1 'polypeptide(L)'
;MLALLASALVSLGEQDAWTNCLYNNKSIACRRQFLCTEAPCGVFKLEWIDGLSDVFTLQRPGVAKNVGFYSDSRGGEWMLRGYAGSFALKNLQNHNTIIFAMTLSQCRTSGLSDLCE
;
A
#
# COMPACT_ATOMS: atom_id res chain seq x y z
N MET A 1 -26.73 -31.59 -20.40
CA MET A 1 -25.79 -30.47 -20.65
C MET A 1 -25.14 -30.13 -19.33
N LEU A 2 -23.87 -30.50 -19.15
CA LEU A 2 -23.07 -30.10 -18.00
C LEU A 2 -22.63 -28.64 -18.19
N ALA A 3 -22.85 -27.80 -17.20
CA ALA A 3 -22.11 -26.56 -17.02
C ALA A 3 -21.55 -26.57 -15.60
N LEU A 4 -20.26 -26.94 -15.49
CA LEU A 4 -19.47 -26.73 -14.30
C LEU A 4 -19.41 -25.21 -14.04
N LEU A 5 -20.04 -24.75 -12.96
CA LEU A 5 -19.71 -23.46 -12.36
C LEU A 5 -18.54 -23.68 -11.41
N ALA A 6 -17.37 -23.86 -11.99
CA ALA A 6 -16.11 -23.65 -11.29
C ALA A 6 -15.75 -22.16 -11.36
N SER A 7 -15.11 -21.69 -10.29
CA SER A 7 -14.31 -20.47 -10.22
C SER A 7 -15.01 -19.19 -9.79
N ALA A 8 -15.14 -19.03 -8.48
CA ALA A 8 -14.74 -17.79 -7.81
C ALA A 8 -14.33 -18.11 -6.36
N LEU A 9 -13.23 -18.86 -6.21
CA LEU A 9 -12.41 -18.73 -5.00
C LEU A 9 -11.89 -17.29 -5.04
N VAL A 10 -12.61 -16.38 -4.38
CA VAL A 10 -12.03 -15.10 -3.97
C VAL A 10 -10.81 -15.46 -3.14
N SER A 11 -9.64 -15.23 -3.71
CA SER A 11 -8.36 -15.42 -3.08
C SER A 11 -8.23 -14.45 -1.91
N LEU A 12 -8.79 -14.83 -0.76
CA LEU A 12 -8.51 -14.27 0.57
C LEU A 12 -7.06 -14.58 1.04
N GLY A 13 -6.13 -14.85 0.11
CA GLY A 13 -4.78 -15.38 0.40
C GLY A 13 -3.61 -14.46 0.06
N GLU A 14 -3.85 -13.25 -0.47
CA GLU A 14 -2.76 -12.38 -0.95
C GLU A 14 -2.31 -11.31 0.06
N GLN A 15 -2.80 -11.35 1.30
CA GLN A 15 -2.42 -10.36 2.34
C GLN A 15 -1.09 -10.71 3.04
N ASP A 16 -0.56 -11.91 2.85
CA ASP A 16 0.64 -12.39 3.57
C ASP A 16 1.88 -12.62 2.70
N ALA A 17 1.79 -12.44 1.37
CA ALA A 17 2.92 -12.62 0.48
C ALA A 17 3.85 -11.40 0.49
N TRP A 18 5.17 -11.66 0.59
CA TRP A 18 6.18 -10.64 0.35
C TRP A 18 6.10 -10.15 -1.09
N THR A 19 6.03 -8.83 -1.28
CA THR A 19 5.98 -8.19 -2.59
C THR A 19 7.07 -7.13 -2.72
N ASN A 20 7.32 -6.67 -3.94
CA ASN A 20 8.29 -5.61 -4.20
C ASN A 20 7.71 -4.28 -3.73
N CYS A 21 8.45 -3.60 -2.86
CA CYS A 21 8.13 -2.26 -2.40
C CYS A 21 9.33 -1.34 -2.57
N LEU A 22 9.08 -0.05 -2.56
CA LEU A 22 10.11 0.98 -2.61
C LEU A 22 10.04 1.81 -1.35
N TYR A 23 11.19 2.05 -0.72
CA TYR A 23 11.37 3.11 0.28
C TYR A 23 12.38 4.11 -0.29
N ASN A 24 11.95 5.33 -0.58
CA ASN A 24 12.77 6.34 -1.27
C ASN A 24 13.48 5.76 -2.51
N ASN A 25 12.71 5.11 -3.39
CA ASN A 25 13.16 4.40 -4.61
C ASN A 25 14.08 3.19 -4.40
N LYS A 26 14.45 2.85 -3.16
CA LYS A 26 15.21 1.62 -2.87
C LYS A 26 14.26 0.44 -2.76
N SER A 27 14.53 -0.60 -3.53
CA SER A 27 13.74 -1.83 -3.52
C SER A 27 13.98 -2.62 -2.25
N ILE A 28 12.89 -2.98 -1.57
CA ILE A 28 12.89 -3.87 -0.40
C ILE A 28 11.58 -4.66 -0.39
N ALA A 29 11.65 -5.94 -0.02
CA ALA A 29 10.46 -6.75 0.09
C ALA A 29 9.62 -6.28 1.29
N CYS A 30 8.32 -6.10 1.07
CA CYS A 30 7.39 -5.72 2.12
C CYS A 30 6.05 -6.46 1.98
N ARG A 31 5.24 -6.46 3.04
CA ARG A 31 3.87 -7.00 3.04
C ARG A 31 2.93 -6.06 3.78
N ARG A 32 1.64 -6.12 3.46
CA ARG A 32 0.60 -5.30 4.07
C ARG A 32 -0.45 -6.18 4.73
N GLN A 33 -0.70 -5.92 6.01
CA GLN A 33 -1.77 -6.55 6.78
C GLN A 33 -2.82 -5.51 7.19
N PHE A 34 -4.10 -5.77 6.96
CA PHE A 34 -5.16 -4.92 7.51
C PHE A 34 -5.41 -5.27 8.97
N LEU A 35 -5.55 -4.25 9.83
CA LEU A 35 -5.71 -4.44 11.29
C LEU A 35 -7.17 -4.35 11.72
N CYS A 36 -8.05 -4.97 10.94
CA CYS A 36 -9.50 -4.96 11.16
C CYS A 36 -10.15 -6.20 10.54
N THR A 37 -11.37 -6.47 10.98
CA THR A 37 -12.16 -7.63 10.54
C THR A 37 -12.67 -7.52 9.10
N GLU A 38 -12.86 -6.30 8.59
CA GLU A 38 -13.33 -6.05 7.22
C GLU A 38 -12.52 -4.92 6.58
N ALA A 39 -11.95 -5.17 5.40
CA ALA A 39 -11.29 -4.14 4.60
C ALA A 39 -12.28 -3.52 3.59
N PRO A 40 -12.23 -2.18 3.36
CA PRO A 40 -11.28 -1.21 3.90
C PRO A 40 -11.77 -0.53 5.19
N CYS A 41 -11.01 -0.64 6.29
CA CYS A 41 -11.32 0.03 7.57
C CYS A 41 -10.38 1.23 7.89
N GLY A 42 -9.47 1.56 6.97
CA GLY A 42 -8.54 2.68 7.16
C GLY A 42 -7.34 2.39 8.07
N VAL A 43 -7.13 1.17 8.57
CA VAL A 43 -5.93 0.84 9.37
C VAL A 43 -5.19 -0.35 8.77
N PHE A 44 -3.89 -0.20 8.54
CA PHE A 44 -3.04 -1.28 8.06
C PHE A 44 -1.62 -1.21 8.62
N LYS A 45 -0.96 -2.36 8.73
CA LYS A 45 0.46 -2.50 9.04
C LYS A 45 1.22 -2.74 7.73
N LEU A 46 2.34 -2.05 7.55
CA LEU A 46 3.38 -2.42 6.59
C LEU A 46 4.55 -3.03 7.34
N GLU A 47 5.02 -4.18 6.87
CA GLU A 47 6.16 -4.89 7.42
C GLU A 47 7.19 -5.13 6.32
N TRP A 48 8.44 -4.90 6.66
CA TRP A 48 9.61 -5.04 5.79
C TRP A 48 10.32 -6.36 6.10
N ILE A 49 11.01 -6.94 5.11
CA ILE A 49 11.67 -8.24 5.26
C ILE A 49 12.80 -8.26 6.30
N ASP A 50 13.31 -7.09 6.66
CA ASP A 50 14.32 -6.90 7.72
C ASP A 50 13.71 -6.84 9.14
N GLY A 51 12.38 -7.00 9.25
CA GLY A 51 11.66 -7.02 10.52
C GLY A 51 11.16 -5.66 11.00
N LEU A 52 11.44 -4.56 10.28
CA LEU A 52 10.85 -3.26 10.59
C LEU A 52 9.37 -3.25 10.22
N SER A 53 8.55 -2.49 10.95
CA SER A 53 7.15 -2.29 10.59
C SER A 53 6.60 -0.98 11.13
N ASP A 54 5.58 -0.46 10.44
CA ASP A 54 4.82 0.72 10.83
C ASP A 54 3.32 0.46 10.65
N VAL A 55 2.51 1.04 11.54
CA VAL A 55 1.04 1.01 11.44
C VAL A 55 0.56 2.36 10.95
N PHE A 56 -0.29 2.35 9.92
CA PHE A 56 -0.88 3.52 9.30
C PHE A 56 -2.38 3.55 9.58
N THR A 57 -2.83 4.64 10.19
CA THR A 57 -4.23 4.88 10.56
C THR A 57 -4.79 6.05 9.77
N LEU A 58 -5.89 5.84 9.05
CA LEU A 58 -6.58 6.86 8.27
C LEU A 58 -7.13 7.92 9.22
N GLN A 59 -6.72 9.17 9.00
CA GLN A 59 -7.21 10.33 9.73
C GLN A 59 -8.34 11.02 8.99
N ARG A 60 -8.19 11.16 7.66
CA ARG A 60 -9.21 11.77 6.81
C ARG A 60 -9.09 11.33 5.35
N PRO A 61 -10.21 11.26 4.61
CA PRO A 61 -10.17 11.07 3.17
C PRO A 61 -9.54 12.30 2.48
N GLY A 62 -8.99 12.09 1.29
CA GLY A 62 -8.58 13.16 0.39
C GLY A 62 -9.73 13.63 -0.50
N VAL A 63 -9.49 14.72 -1.25
CA VAL A 63 -10.47 15.26 -2.21
C VAL A 63 -10.72 14.28 -3.36
N ALA A 64 -9.66 13.59 -3.83
CA ALA A 64 -9.76 12.56 -4.84
C ALA A 64 -10.08 11.20 -4.18
N LYS A 65 -10.91 10.38 -4.84
CA LYS A 65 -11.38 9.08 -4.32
C LYS A 65 -10.28 8.09 -3.96
N ASN A 66 -9.13 8.17 -4.63
CA ASN A 66 -7.97 7.30 -4.40
C ASN A 66 -6.93 7.92 -3.45
N VAL A 67 -7.25 9.03 -2.78
CA VAL A 67 -6.35 9.74 -1.88
C VAL A 67 -6.89 9.70 -0.46
N GLY A 68 -6.00 9.49 0.51
CA GLY A 68 -6.30 9.55 1.95
C GLY A 68 -5.10 10.06 2.74
N PHE A 69 -5.34 10.57 3.94
CA PHE A 69 -4.30 11.04 4.84
C PHE A 69 -4.24 10.14 6.07
N TYR A 70 -3.06 9.57 6.31
CA TYR A 70 -2.79 8.59 7.35
C TYR A 70 -1.76 9.14 8.32
N SER A 71 -1.83 8.70 9.57
CA SER A 71 -0.77 8.89 10.55
C SER A 71 -0.03 7.57 10.79
N ASP A 72 1.29 7.60 10.94
CA ASP A 72 2.04 6.46 11.46
C ASP A 72 2.09 6.45 13.00
N SER A 73 2.56 5.35 13.59
CA SER A 73 2.69 5.18 15.04
C SER A 73 3.70 6.12 15.71
N ARG A 74 4.51 6.85 14.94
CA ARG A 74 5.48 7.84 15.42
C ARG A 74 4.97 9.28 15.27
N GLY A 75 3.73 9.46 14.80
CA GLY A 75 3.12 10.77 14.58
C GLY A 75 3.47 11.41 13.22
N GLY A 76 4.08 10.65 12.30
CA GLY A 76 4.32 11.11 10.93
C GLY A 76 3.02 11.18 10.13
N GLU A 77 2.81 12.26 9.39
CA GLU A 77 1.66 12.41 8.49
C GLU A 77 2.01 11.96 7.07
N TRP A 78 1.16 11.12 6.49
CA TRP A 78 1.37 10.50 5.18
C TRP A 78 0.15 10.70 4.27
N MET A 79 0.38 11.17 3.06
CA MET A 79 -0.62 11.14 2.00
C MET A 79 -0.52 9.80 1.27
N LEU A 80 -1.58 9.00 1.32
CA LEU A 80 -1.73 7.78 0.52
C LEU A 80 -2.38 8.12 -0.83
N ARG A 81 -1.86 7.58 -1.93
CA ARG A 81 -2.47 7.58 -3.27
C ARG A 81 -2.54 6.15 -3.81
N GLY A 82 -3.75 5.63 -4.01
CA GLY A 82 -3.98 4.30 -4.59
C GLY A 82 -3.89 4.28 -6.12
N TYR A 83 -3.36 3.18 -6.68
CA TYR A 83 -3.25 2.95 -8.11
C TYR A 83 -3.24 1.44 -8.43
N ALA A 84 -4.23 0.95 -9.19
CA ALA A 84 -4.28 -0.40 -9.76
C ALA A 84 -3.88 -1.56 -8.80
N GLY A 85 -4.38 -1.53 -7.55
CA GLY A 85 -4.05 -2.54 -6.52
C GLY A 85 -2.79 -2.22 -5.69
N SER A 86 -1.95 -1.30 -6.16
CA SER A 86 -0.80 -0.71 -5.47
C SER A 86 -1.17 0.63 -4.81
N PHE A 87 -0.23 1.19 -4.05
CA PHE A 87 -0.36 2.56 -3.53
C PHE A 87 1.00 3.19 -3.25
N ALA A 88 1.02 4.52 -3.19
CA ALA A 88 2.12 5.31 -2.66
C ALA A 88 1.72 5.97 -1.34
N LEU A 89 2.66 6.11 -0.42
CA LEU A 89 2.61 6.99 0.73
C LEU A 89 3.71 8.05 0.57
N LYS A 90 3.36 9.32 0.75
CA LYS A 90 4.33 10.43 0.83
C LYS A 90 4.22 11.09 2.19
N ASN A 91 5.32 11.09 2.95
CA ASN A 91 5.38 11.79 4.22
C ASN A 91 5.37 13.30 3.94
N LEU A 92 4.47 14.03 4.59
CA LEU A 92 4.26 15.45 4.33
C LEU A 92 5.33 16.34 4.98
N GLN A 93 6.07 15.83 5.97
CA GLN A 93 7.06 16.57 6.74
C GLN A 93 8.48 16.38 6.19
N ASN A 94 8.86 15.13 5.90
CA ASN A 94 10.23 14.79 5.48
C ASN A 94 10.33 14.31 4.02
N HIS A 95 9.21 14.28 3.29
CA HIS A 95 9.14 13.89 1.88
C HIS A 95 9.58 12.44 1.57
N ASN A 96 9.76 11.58 2.58
CA ASN A 96 9.99 10.16 2.34
C ASN A 96 8.81 9.54 1.59
N THR A 97 9.10 8.61 0.70
CA THR A 97 8.11 7.87 -0.08
C THR A 97 8.17 6.38 0.21
N ILE A 98 6.99 5.78 0.29
CA ILE A 98 6.82 4.32 0.28
C ILE A 98 5.91 3.96 -0.88
N ILE A 99 6.34 3.04 -1.74
CA ILE A 99 5.51 2.51 -2.83
C ILE A 99 5.30 1.02 -2.57
N PHE A 100 4.05 0.60 -2.44
CA PHE A 100 3.68 -0.78 -2.18
C PHE A 100 3.37 -1.53 -3.47
N ALA A 101 3.83 -2.78 -3.57
CA ALA A 101 3.56 -3.70 -4.68
C ALA A 101 3.94 -3.12 -6.07
N MET A 102 5.10 -2.47 -6.17
CA MET A 102 5.68 -1.99 -7.43
C MET A 102 7.21 -2.01 -7.38
N THR A 103 7.81 -2.31 -8.53
CA THR A 103 9.23 -1.98 -8.81
C THR A 103 9.37 -0.52 -9.21
N LEU A 104 10.60 0.03 -9.16
CA LEU A 104 10.87 1.41 -9.56
C LEU A 104 10.50 1.67 -11.04
N SER A 105 10.77 0.70 -11.92
CA SER A 105 10.41 0.82 -13.33
C SER A 105 8.89 0.88 -13.52
N GLN A 106 8.12 0.04 -12.82
CA GLN A 106 6.66 0.07 -12.88
C GLN A 106 6.10 1.38 -12.33
N CYS A 107 6.67 1.89 -11.24
CA CYS A 107 6.20 3.15 -10.67
C CYS A 107 6.41 4.33 -11.61
N ARG A 108 7.59 4.43 -12.24
CA ARG A 108 7.93 5.52 -13.19
C ARG A 108 7.03 5.58 -14.42
N THR A 109 6.35 4.47 -14.76
CA THR A 109 5.39 4.40 -15.87
C THR A 109 3.94 4.36 -15.40
N SER A 110 3.67 4.60 -14.11
CA SER A 110 2.33 4.54 -13.52
C SER A 110 1.75 5.92 -13.24
N GLY A 111 0.50 5.98 -12.77
CA GLY A 111 -0.10 7.20 -12.21
C GLY A 111 0.50 7.67 -10.88
N LEU A 112 1.59 7.04 -10.41
CA LEU A 112 2.37 7.42 -9.23
C LEU A 112 3.78 7.92 -9.59
N SER A 113 4.07 8.14 -10.88
CA SER A 113 5.43 8.46 -11.37
C SER A 113 6.06 9.69 -10.69
N ASP A 114 5.24 10.68 -10.30
CA ASP A 114 5.64 11.89 -9.58
C ASP A 114 6.21 11.62 -8.16
N LEU A 115 6.08 10.38 -7.68
CA LEU A 115 6.56 9.94 -6.36
C LEU A 115 7.76 8.99 -6.45
N CYS A 116 8.28 8.78 -7.67
CA CYS A 116 9.29 7.77 -8.01
C CYS A 116 10.48 8.34 -8.81
N GLU A 117 10.78 9.62 -8.56
CA GLU A 117 11.88 10.36 -9.19
C GLU A 117 13.25 9.91 -8.64
#